data_AF-A0A151K2Z7-F1
#
_entry.id   AF-A0A151K2Z7-F1
#
_cell.length_a   1.000
_cell.length_b   1.000
_cell.length_c   1.000
_cell.angle_alpha   90.00
_cell.angle_beta   90.00
_cell.angle_gamma   90.00
#
_symmetry.space_group_name_H-M   'P 1'
#
loop_
_entity.id
_entity.type
_entity.pdbx_description
1 polymer ?
#
loop_
_entity_poly.entity_id
_entity_poly.type
_entity_poly.pdbx_seq_one_letter_code
_entity_poly.pdbx_strand_id
1 'polypeptide(L)' 'MPPKVETWSSEKENILIFEVERWPMLWDARCATYKRTDLKYNQWHEIALILGSSFSDKTI' A
#
# COMPACT_ATOMS: atom_id res chain seq x y z
N MET A 1 -28.09 9.76 -6.86
CA MET A 1 -26.62 9.65 -6.70
C MET A 1 -26.30 8.17 -6.59
N PRO A 2 -25.32 7.64 -7.34
CA PRO A 2 -24.90 6.25 -7.20
C PRO A 2 -24.38 6.01 -5.77
N PRO A 3 -24.64 4.82 -5.17
CA PRO A 3 -24.14 4.50 -3.85
C PRO A 3 -22.61 4.56 -3.85
N LYS A 4 -22.06 5.20 -2.82
CA LYS A 4 -20.61 5.28 -2.60
C LYS A 4 -20.15 3.87 -2.25
N VAL A 5 -19.60 3.15 -3.23
CA VAL A 5 -18.99 1.85 -2.97
C VAL A 5 -17.74 2.12 -2.15
N GLU A 6 -17.81 1.88 -0.83
CA GLU A 6 -16.62 1.90 0.03
C GLU A 6 -15.71 0.76 -0.41
N THR A 7 -14.74 1.11 -1.24
CA THR A 7 -13.76 0.17 -1.80
C THR A 7 -12.71 -0.24 -0.76
N TRP A 8 -12.61 0.55 0.32
CA TRP A 8 -11.66 0.39 1.40
C TRP A 8 -12.41 0.18 2.71
N SER A 9 -12.22 -1.00 3.32
CA SER A 9 -12.61 -1.25 4.71
C SER A 9 -11.50 -0.80 5.65
N SER A 10 -11.83 -0.49 6.90
CA SER A 10 -10.82 -0.15 7.92
C SER A 10 -9.77 -1.24 8.10
N GLU A 11 -10.13 -2.50 7.91
CA GLU A 11 -9.17 -3.62 7.91
C GLU A 11 -8.17 -3.52 6.76
N LYS A 12 -8.65 -3.28 5.54
CA LYS A 12 -7.81 -3.09 4.34
C LYS A 12 -6.87 -1.89 4.48
N GLU A 13 -7.35 -0.80 5.08
CA GLU A 13 -6.54 0.38 5.39
C GLU A 13 -5.45 0.08 6.44
N ASN A 14 -5.79 -0.62 7.52
CA ASN A 14 -4.83 -0.99 8.56
C ASN A 14 -3.70 -1.89 8.01
N ILE A 15 -4.03 -2.85 7.14
CA ILE A 15 -3.03 -3.71 6.51
C ILE A 15 -2.11 -2.89 5.60
N LEU A 16 -2.66 -1.95 4.82
CA LEU A 16 -1.87 -1.05 3.98
C LEU A 16 -0.92 -0.18 4.82
N ILE A 17 -1.42 0.42 5.91
CA ILE A 17 -0.61 1.26 6.81
C ILE A 17 0.53 0.43 7.40
N PHE A 18 0.21 -0.75 7.96
CA PHE A 18 1.20 -1.64 8.55
C PHE A 18 2.29 -2.00 7.55
N GLU A 19 1.92 -2.32 6.31
CA GLU A 19 2.90 -2.68 5.31
C GLU A 19 3.77 -1.48 4.93
N VAL A 20 3.19 -0.29 4.68
CA VAL A 20 3.93 0.94 4.36
C VAL A 20 4.89 1.34 5.48
N GLU A 21 4.52 1.18 6.74
CA GLU A 21 5.38 1.49 7.90
C GLU A 21 6.70 0.69 7.89
N ARG A 22 6.68 -0.54 7.36
CA ARG A 22 7.87 -1.40 7.24
C ARG A 22 8.89 -0.91 6.21
N TRP A 23 8.52 0.06 5.38
CA TRP A 23 9.39 0.64 4.34
C TRP A 23 9.67 2.12 4.63
N PRO A 24 10.62 2.46 5.54
CA PRO A 24 10.94 3.83 5.91
C PRO A 24 11.26 4.76 4.73
N MET A 25 11.75 4.23 3.61
CA MET A 25 12.02 5.03 2.41
C MET A 25 10.75 5.63 1.76
N LEU A 26 9.56 5.13 2.09
CA LEU A 26 8.29 5.64 1.61
C LEU A 26 7.77 6.83 2.43
N TRP A 27 8.06 6.88 3.73
CA TRP A 27 7.45 7.84 4.66
C TRP A 27 8.43 8.61 5.58
N ASP A 28 9.58 8.03 5.95
CA ASP A 28 10.54 8.69 6.84
C ASP A 28 11.46 9.64 6.06
N ALA A 29 11.23 10.94 6.20
CA ALA A 29 12.04 11.98 5.56
C ALA A 29 13.51 12.00 6.00
N ARG A 30 13.84 11.37 7.12
CA ARG A 30 15.22 11.22 7.62
C ARG A 30 15.95 10.05 6.98
N CYS A 31 15.22 9.13 6.33
CA CYS A 31 15.82 8.02 5.61
C CYS A 31 16.61 8.54 4.40
N ALA A 32 17.87 8.13 4.26
CA ALA A 32 18.75 8.59 3.18
C ALA A 32 18.16 8.33 1.78
N THR A 33 17.40 7.25 1.65
CA THR A 33 16.75 6.85 0.39
C THR A 33 15.38 7.46 0.18
N TYR A 34 14.83 8.24 1.12
CA TYR A 34 13.50 8.85 0.97
C TYR A 34 13.40 9.81 -0.23
N LYS A 35 14.50 10.48 -0.58
CA LYS A 35 14.57 11.37 -1.76
C LYS A 35 14.71 10.63 -3.09
N ARG A 36 14.98 9.32 -3.07
CA ARG A 36 15.12 8.49 -4.27
C ARG A 36 13.75 8.04 -4.79
N THR A 37 13.11 8.93 -5.53
CA THR A 37 11.80 8.71 -6.15
C THR A 37 11.82 7.55 -7.14
N ASP A 38 12.96 7.31 -7.79
CA ASP A 38 13.18 6.20 -8.71
C ASP A 38 13.00 4.82 -8.06
N LEU A 39 13.31 4.71 -6.77
CA LEU A 39 13.13 3.46 -6.01
C LEU A 39 11.71 3.31 -5.45
N LYS A 40 10.95 4.40 -5.32
CA LYS A 40 9.61 4.36 -4.69
C LYS A 40 8.62 3.55 -5.50
N TYR A 41 8.70 3.59 -6.83
CA TYR A 41 7.81 2.82 -7.69
C TYR A 41 7.89 1.33 -7.40
N ASN A 42 9.11 0.77 -7.34
CA ASN A 42 9.32 -0.65 -7.07
C ASN A 42 8.76 -1.04 -5.70
N GLN A 43 8.94 -0.21 -4.67
CA GLN A 43 8.41 -0.50 -3.34
C GLN A 43 6.88 -0.47 -3.29
N TRP A 44 6.26 0.52 -3.92
CA TRP A 44 4.80 0.55 -4.03
C TRP A 44 4.27 -0.65 -4.83
N HIS A 45 5.00 -1.09 -5.84
CA HIS A 45 4.66 -2.29 -6.59
C HIS A 45 4.72 -3.56 -5.73
N GLU A 46 5.77 -3.74 -4.93
CA GLU A 46 5.88 -4.86 -3.98
C GLU A 46 4.74 -4.85 -2.95
N ILE A 47 4.45 -3.68 -2.35
CA ILE A 47 3.30 -3.52 -1.43
C ILE A 47 1.99 -3.88 -2.14
N ALA A 48 1.81 -3.46 -3.38
CA ALA A 48 0.62 -3.79 -4.16
C ALA A 48 0.51 -5.29 -4.49
N LEU A 49 1.62 -6.02 -4.67
CA LEU A 49 1.61 -7.48 -4.87
C LEU A 49 1.25 -8.22 -3.58
N ILE A 50 1.81 -7.78 -2.44
CA ILE A 50 1.51 -8.34 -1.11
C ILE A 50 0.01 -8.16 -0.81
N LEU A 51 -0.52 -6.95 -1.01
CA LEU A 51 -1.92 -6.64 -0.77
C LEU A 51 -2.83 -7.24 -1.84
N GLY A 52 -2.45 -7.22 -3.11
CA GLY A 52 -3.27 -7.75 -4.22
C GLY A 52 -3.71 -9.20 -3.99
N SER A 53 -2.87 -9.99 -3.33
CA SER A 53 -3.20 -11.36 -2.89
C SER A 53 -4.34 -11.42 -1.88
N SER A 54 -4.40 -10.46 -0.95
CA SER A 54 -5.44 -10.34 0.08
C SER A 54 -6.69 -9.58 -0.38
N PHE A 55 -6.61 -8.86 -1.51
CA PHE A 55 -7.69 -8.04 -2.05
C PHE A 55 -8.31 -8.66 -3.32
N SER A 56 -7.66 -9.66 -3.91
CA SER A 56 -8.25 -10.52 -4.93
C SER A 56 -9.25 -11.46 -4.27
N ASP A 57 -10.48 -11.00 -4.10
CA ASP A 57 -11.62 -11.89 -3.92
C ASP A 57 -11.58 -12.91 -5.07
N LYS A 58 -11.15 -14.14 -4.77
CA LYS A 58 -11.41 -15.28 -5.65
C LYS A 58 -12.91 -15.54 -5.57
N THR A 59 -13.68 -14.84 -6.41
CA THR A 59 -14.96 -15.35 -6.89
C THR A 59 -14.66 -16.58 -7.74
N ILE A 60 -14.74 -17.75 -7.11
CA ILE A 60 -14.98 -19.03 -7.78
C ILE A 60 -16.40 -19.45 -7.42
#